data_AF-A0A1X2IDT6-F1
#
_entry.id   AF-A0A1X2IDT6-F1
#
_cell.length_a   1.000
_cell.length_b   1.000
_cell.length_c   1.000
_cell.angle_alpha   90.00
_cell.angle_beta   90.00
_cell.angle_gamma   90.00
#
_symmetry.space_group_name_H-M   'P 1'
#
loop_
_entity.id
_entity.type
_entity.pdbx_description
1 polymer ?
#
loop_
_entity_poly.entity_id
_entity_poly.type
_entity_poly.pdbx_seq_one_letter_code
_entity_poly.pdbx_strand_id
1 'polypeptide(L)'
;MDSSIPPIPPSYYENFIESLAQIVSKLLTDKETETILTSILSFQERIKRLSSQNLKRLNVELDTTTHLAEAPTYVCKHEGKTCAQNCTRGFIKAYAVAFSVKYLIGIIPSLLTGKLFKTPSLLKRMAGSTFLSSYKGILCLMRRLRGKADDAGDRLNAFVAGAVAGLSLMIDPDRRRRQSIMMYLLTRCFQFSGGWLLGAWAKSRHARQQEPTTITTFQTDRQTETATSSDLCQVDQTWEDVLAKALERYAGVFVMMLSSSQLIFAFLFDSDTLTKSYQSFLLEHAGWKDDVGNMALPISHAVCDTIHRMTDNTDASVPFRIPTDTTSRDFVAEYISPSIATVIPKDIRHRYAICAIQHPLDPDCTISKFTLARGELRRALKLYVPLNVIMTLVFRYNKMKSE
;
A
#
# COMPACT_ATOMS: atom_id res chain seq x y z
N MET A 1 30.56 9.61 28.38
CA MET A 1 30.34 8.43 27.52
C MET A 1 29.62 8.92 26.27
N ASP A 2 30.40 9.38 25.30
CA ASP A 2 29.91 9.84 23.99
C ASP A 2 29.50 8.63 23.14
N SER A 3 28.28 8.66 22.64
CA SER A 3 27.74 7.69 21.68
C SER A 3 27.18 8.40 20.45
N SER A 4 28.02 9.23 19.82
CA SER A 4 27.75 9.76 18.49
C SER A 4 28.03 8.67 17.45
N ILE A 5 26.98 8.16 16.82
CA ILE A 5 27.08 7.30 15.63
C ILE A 5 27.80 8.13 14.54
N PRO A 6 28.88 7.63 13.93
CA PRO A 6 29.60 8.38 12.91
C PRO A 6 28.70 8.63 11.69
N PRO A 7 28.80 9.81 11.04
CA PRO A 7 28.05 10.10 9.83
C PRO A 7 28.42 9.08 8.75
N ILE A 8 27.40 8.52 8.10
CA ILE A 8 27.57 7.63 6.96
C ILE A 8 28.23 8.47 5.84
N PRO A 9 29.43 8.12 5.37
CA PRO A 9 30.10 8.90 4.34
C PRO A 9 29.23 8.91 3.06
N PRO A 10 29.15 10.02 2.32
CA PRO A 10 28.36 10.12 1.09
C PRO A 10 28.75 9.07 0.04
N SER A 11 30.00 8.58 0.10
CA SER A 11 30.48 7.46 -0.69
C SER A 11 29.83 6.12 -0.36
N TYR A 12 29.08 5.96 0.74
CA TYR A 12 28.40 4.70 1.05
C TYR A 12 27.26 4.41 0.07
N TYR A 13 26.52 5.44 -0.34
CA TYR A 13 25.46 5.29 -1.33
C TYR A 13 26.03 5.15 -2.74
N GLU A 14 27.09 5.88 -3.06
CA GLU A 14 27.82 5.71 -4.33
C GLU A 14 28.47 4.34 -4.42
N ASN A 15 29.13 3.86 -3.37
CA ASN A 15 29.67 2.50 -3.29
C ASN A 15 28.57 1.45 -3.29
N PHE A 16 27.38 1.72 -2.73
CA PHE A 16 26.24 0.81 -2.79
C PHE A 16 25.68 0.75 -4.21
N ILE A 17 25.47 1.88 -4.87
CA ILE A 17 25.00 1.94 -6.26
C ILE A 17 26.06 1.40 -7.21
N GLU A 18 27.35 1.59 -6.93
CA GLU A 18 28.45 1.03 -7.69
C GLU A 18 28.61 -0.48 -7.42
N SER A 19 28.40 -0.94 -6.20
CA SER A 19 28.33 -2.38 -5.88
C SER A 19 27.11 -3.02 -6.53
N LEU A 20 25.97 -2.32 -6.54
CA LEU A 20 24.72 -2.78 -7.15
C LEU A 20 24.85 -2.71 -8.69
N ALA A 21 25.55 -1.72 -9.24
CA ALA A 21 25.88 -1.62 -10.65
C ALA A 21 26.95 -2.62 -11.07
N GLN A 22 27.91 -2.99 -10.21
CA GLN A 22 28.89 -4.04 -10.45
C GLN A 22 28.26 -5.43 -10.31
N ILE A 23 27.31 -5.62 -9.37
CA ILE A 23 26.51 -6.84 -9.23
C ILE A 23 25.57 -6.96 -10.43
N VAL A 24 24.89 -5.88 -10.82
CA VAL A 24 24.02 -5.82 -12.01
C VAL A 24 24.86 -5.94 -13.29
N SER A 25 26.07 -5.38 -13.35
CA SER A 25 26.99 -5.48 -14.50
C SER A 25 27.62 -6.87 -14.60
N LYS A 26 27.90 -7.54 -13.48
CA LYS A 26 28.33 -8.95 -13.44
C LYS A 26 27.17 -9.91 -13.67
N LEU A 27 25.95 -9.52 -13.33
CA LEU A 27 24.71 -10.17 -13.77
C LEU A 27 24.35 -9.83 -15.22
N LEU A 28 24.92 -8.79 -15.82
CA LEU A 28 24.70 -8.43 -17.23
C LEU A 28 25.66 -9.16 -18.18
N THR A 29 26.64 -9.89 -17.66
CA THR A 29 27.49 -10.76 -18.46
C THR A 29 27.02 -12.21 -18.39
N ASP A 30 26.52 -12.63 -19.56
CA ASP A 30 26.45 -13.98 -20.13
C ASP A 30 25.48 -15.01 -19.55
N LYS A 31 24.39 -15.18 -20.32
CA LYS A 31 23.61 -16.42 -20.56
C LYS A 31 22.87 -17.05 -19.37
N GLU A 32 23.44 -17.07 -18.18
CA GLU A 32 22.79 -17.56 -16.95
C GLU A 32 21.71 -16.59 -16.49
N THR A 33 21.91 -15.28 -16.65
CA THR A 33 20.93 -14.26 -16.27
C THR A 33 19.73 -14.24 -17.19
N GLU A 34 19.90 -14.51 -18.48
CA GLU A 34 18.79 -14.67 -19.42
C GLU A 34 17.98 -15.93 -19.05
N THR A 35 18.66 -16.99 -18.61
CA THR A 35 18.03 -18.22 -18.10
C THR A 35 17.29 -17.99 -16.76
N ILE A 36 17.86 -17.17 -15.86
CA ILE A 36 17.24 -16.84 -14.57
C ILE A 36 16.11 -15.82 -14.74
N LEU A 37 16.24 -14.82 -15.63
CA LEU A 37 15.17 -13.86 -15.95
C LEU A 37 14.03 -14.55 -16.69
N THR A 38 14.30 -15.43 -17.64
CA THR A 38 13.24 -16.24 -18.27
C THR A 38 12.62 -17.22 -17.27
N SER A 39 13.38 -17.76 -16.32
CA SER A 39 12.85 -18.56 -15.20
C SER A 39 11.98 -17.74 -14.25
N ILE A 40 12.37 -16.51 -13.89
CA ILE A 40 11.61 -15.61 -13.01
C ILE A 40 10.37 -15.06 -13.72
N LEU A 41 10.46 -14.70 -15.00
CA LEU A 41 9.33 -14.24 -15.80
C LEU A 41 8.36 -15.39 -16.07
N SER A 42 8.86 -16.58 -16.44
CA SER A 42 8.01 -17.77 -16.58
C SER A 42 7.42 -18.21 -15.24
N PHE A 43 8.09 -17.97 -14.11
CA PHE A 43 7.57 -18.20 -12.77
C PHE A 43 6.52 -17.15 -12.36
N GLN A 44 6.74 -15.86 -12.62
CA GLN A 44 5.73 -14.82 -12.41
C GLN A 44 4.51 -15.03 -13.30
N GLU A 45 4.72 -15.43 -14.55
CA GLU A 45 3.64 -15.73 -15.48
C GLU A 45 2.92 -17.02 -15.11
N ARG A 46 3.64 -18.04 -14.62
CA ARG A 46 3.04 -19.22 -13.98
C ARG A 46 2.30 -18.84 -12.70
N ILE A 47 2.78 -17.92 -11.87
CA ILE A 47 2.05 -17.44 -10.69
C ILE A 47 0.82 -16.64 -11.09
N LYS A 48 0.88 -15.83 -12.14
CA LYS A 48 -0.25 -15.03 -12.63
C LYS A 48 -1.29 -15.90 -13.34
N ARG A 49 -0.85 -16.91 -14.10
CA ARG A 49 -1.73 -17.97 -14.62
C ARG A 49 -2.27 -18.82 -13.50
N LEU A 50 -1.47 -19.25 -12.54
CA LEU A 50 -1.94 -20.02 -11.38
C LEU A 50 -2.86 -19.17 -10.50
N SER A 51 -2.67 -17.87 -10.32
CA SER A 51 -3.57 -17.04 -9.50
C SER A 51 -4.89 -16.77 -10.22
N SER A 52 -4.85 -16.49 -11.52
CA SER A 52 -6.06 -16.28 -12.33
C SER A 52 -6.79 -17.58 -12.68
N GLN A 53 -6.07 -18.67 -12.97
CA GLN A 53 -6.63 -20.01 -13.14
C GLN A 53 -6.99 -20.65 -11.81
N ASN A 54 -6.33 -20.38 -10.68
CA ASN A 54 -6.82 -20.82 -9.37
C ASN A 54 -8.03 -20.02 -8.94
N LEU A 55 -8.14 -18.72 -9.24
CA LEU A 55 -9.38 -17.94 -9.00
C LEU A 55 -10.51 -18.39 -9.93
N LYS A 56 -10.23 -18.63 -11.21
CA LYS A 56 -11.21 -19.21 -12.15
C LYS A 56 -11.57 -20.63 -11.77
N ARG A 57 -10.62 -21.47 -11.40
CA ARG A 57 -10.83 -22.84 -10.92
C ARG A 57 -11.54 -22.83 -9.58
N LEU A 58 -11.27 -21.90 -8.66
CA LEU A 58 -12.03 -21.75 -7.41
C LEU A 58 -13.47 -21.30 -7.69
N ASN A 59 -13.71 -20.43 -8.66
CA ASN A 59 -15.05 -20.06 -9.09
C ASN A 59 -15.77 -21.23 -9.79
N VAL A 60 -15.10 -21.92 -10.72
CA VAL A 60 -15.64 -23.08 -11.43
C VAL A 60 -15.80 -24.27 -10.48
N GLU A 61 -14.91 -24.48 -9.51
CA GLU A 61 -15.03 -25.52 -8.49
C GLU A 61 -16.11 -25.15 -7.48
N LEU A 62 -16.34 -23.87 -7.17
CA LEU A 62 -17.55 -23.43 -6.47
C LEU A 62 -18.81 -23.84 -7.25
N ASP A 63 -18.86 -23.54 -8.55
CA ASP A 63 -20.01 -23.82 -9.43
C ASP A 63 -20.21 -25.33 -9.66
N THR A 64 -19.15 -26.11 -9.87
CA THR A 64 -19.21 -27.57 -10.10
C THR A 64 -19.51 -28.33 -8.81
N THR A 65 -19.03 -27.87 -7.65
CA THR A 65 -19.41 -28.44 -6.33
C THR A 65 -20.88 -28.15 -6.01
N THR A 66 -21.50 -27.14 -6.65
CA THR A 66 -22.93 -26.85 -6.48
C THR A 66 -23.82 -27.88 -7.19
N HIS A 67 -23.32 -28.60 -8.20
CA HIS A 67 -24.13 -29.47 -9.07
C HIS A 67 -23.91 -30.98 -8.91
N LEU A 68 -22.90 -31.45 -8.16
CA LEU A 68 -22.57 -32.89 -8.04
C LEU A 68 -22.62 -33.48 -6.63
N ALA A 69 -23.18 -32.77 -5.64
CA ALA A 69 -23.20 -33.26 -4.25
C ALA A 69 -24.43 -34.14 -3.94
N GLU A 70 -24.50 -35.34 -4.52
CA GLU A 70 -25.22 -36.46 -3.92
C GLU A 70 -24.29 -37.17 -2.89
N ALA A 71 -24.52 -36.87 -1.59
CA ALA A 71 -24.14 -37.54 -0.32
C ALA A 71 -22.80 -38.33 -0.20
N PRO A 72 -22.02 -38.14 0.90
CA PRO A 72 -22.48 -38.39 2.28
C PRO A 72 -22.36 -37.20 3.23
N THR A 73 -23.21 -37.22 4.25
CA THR A 73 -23.34 -36.23 5.32
C THR A 73 -22.10 -36.15 6.23
N TYR A 74 -21.09 -35.39 5.82
CA TYR A 74 -20.05 -34.91 6.73
C TYR A 74 -20.22 -33.40 6.92
N VAL A 75 -20.68 -33.02 8.11
CA VAL A 75 -20.88 -31.62 8.52
C VAL A 75 -19.60 -30.76 8.34
N CYS A 76 -18.42 -31.39 8.27
CA CYS A 76 -17.14 -30.72 8.06
C CYS A 76 -16.52 -31.00 6.68
N LYS A 77 -16.27 -29.93 5.92
CA LYS A 77 -15.56 -29.94 4.62
C LYS A 77 -14.03 -30.06 4.80
N HIS A 78 -13.50 -31.23 5.17
CA HIS A 78 -12.05 -31.49 5.22
C HIS A 78 -11.69 -32.94 4.90
N GLU A 79 -10.52 -33.15 4.29
CA GLU A 79 -9.95 -34.48 4.08
C GLU A 79 -9.30 -35.00 5.37
N GLY A 80 -9.89 -36.03 5.99
CA GLY A 80 -9.35 -36.69 7.18
C GLY A 80 -10.42 -37.20 8.14
N LYS A 81 -10.02 -38.11 9.05
CA LYS A 81 -10.96 -38.79 9.98
C LYS A 81 -11.47 -37.89 11.10
N THR A 82 -10.71 -36.87 11.52
CA THR A 82 -11.09 -35.97 12.62
C THR A 82 -10.75 -34.50 12.37
N CYS A 83 -11.56 -33.60 12.93
CA CYS A 83 -11.31 -32.15 12.86
C CYS A 83 -10.01 -31.76 13.57
N ALA A 84 -9.66 -32.46 14.66
CA ALA A 84 -8.42 -32.25 15.40
C ALA A 84 -7.20 -32.52 14.51
N GLN A 85 -7.22 -33.63 13.76
CA GLN A 85 -6.15 -33.97 12.82
C GLN A 85 -5.98 -32.95 11.70
N ASN A 86 -7.09 -32.43 11.15
CA ASN A 86 -7.03 -31.38 10.13
C ASN A 86 -6.48 -30.06 10.69
N CYS A 87 -6.85 -29.71 11.93
CA CYS A 87 -6.35 -28.54 12.63
C CYS A 87 -4.84 -28.64 12.90
N THR A 88 -4.38 -29.76 13.47
CA THR A 88 -2.95 -29.98 13.78
C THR A 88 -2.10 -30.06 12.53
N ARG A 89 -2.56 -30.77 11.48
CA ARG A 89 -1.87 -30.80 10.17
C ARG A 89 -1.78 -29.40 9.55
N GLY A 90 -2.85 -28.62 9.65
CA GLY A 90 -2.88 -27.23 9.20
C GLY A 90 -1.88 -26.35 9.97
N PHE A 91 -1.85 -26.47 11.29
CA PHE A 91 -0.91 -25.77 12.16
C PHE A 91 0.54 -26.12 11.82
N ILE A 92 0.88 -27.41 11.73
CA ILE A 92 2.25 -27.86 11.43
C ILE A 92 2.69 -27.34 10.06
N LYS A 93 1.84 -27.45 9.02
CA LYS A 93 2.17 -26.95 7.68
C LYS A 93 2.38 -25.44 7.66
N ALA A 94 1.48 -24.68 8.27
CA ALA A 94 1.59 -23.22 8.34
C ALA A 94 2.80 -22.77 9.18
N TYR A 95 3.05 -23.45 10.30
CA TYR A 95 4.21 -23.22 11.16
C TYR A 95 5.51 -23.51 10.41
N ALA A 96 5.62 -24.66 9.73
CA ALA A 96 6.80 -25.01 8.96
C ALA A 96 7.08 -23.95 7.88
N VAL A 97 6.09 -23.56 7.08
CA VAL A 97 6.26 -22.53 6.04
C VAL A 97 6.66 -21.18 6.64
N ALA A 98 5.96 -20.72 7.69
CA ALA A 98 6.26 -19.44 8.33
C ALA A 98 7.65 -19.44 8.98
N PHE A 99 8.05 -20.55 9.60
CA PHE A 99 9.36 -20.74 10.21
C PHE A 99 10.44 -20.75 9.13
N SER A 100 10.28 -21.53 8.05
CA SER A 100 11.23 -21.58 6.94
C SER A 100 11.42 -20.20 6.30
N VAL A 101 10.35 -19.47 5.99
CA VAL A 101 10.44 -18.12 5.40
C VAL A 101 11.14 -17.15 6.35
N LYS A 102 10.77 -17.15 7.64
CA LYS A 102 11.38 -16.28 8.65
C LYS A 102 12.87 -16.58 8.85
N TYR A 103 13.23 -17.87 8.83
CA TYR A 103 14.61 -18.31 8.96
C TYR A 103 15.44 -17.94 7.74
N LEU A 104 14.89 -18.09 6.52
CA LEU A 104 15.52 -17.64 5.27
C LEU A 104 15.74 -16.12 5.28
N ILE A 105 14.73 -15.32 5.61
CA ILE A 105 14.85 -13.85 5.68
C ILE A 105 15.83 -13.41 6.78
N GLY A 106 15.90 -14.12 7.91
CA GLY A 106 16.83 -13.81 8.99
C GLY A 106 18.27 -14.21 8.67
N ILE A 107 18.48 -15.33 7.96
CA ILE A 107 19.81 -15.86 7.67
C ILE A 107 20.42 -15.25 6.43
N ILE A 108 19.65 -15.01 5.37
CA ILE A 108 20.20 -14.50 4.10
C ILE A 108 21.01 -13.22 4.33
N PRO A 109 20.53 -12.19 5.05
CA PRO A 109 21.31 -10.99 5.34
C PRO A 109 22.48 -11.26 6.31
N SER A 110 22.32 -12.14 7.29
CA SER A 110 23.40 -12.49 8.23
C SER A 110 24.53 -13.31 7.61
N LEU A 111 24.22 -14.12 6.58
CA LEU A 111 25.17 -14.87 5.77
C LEU A 111 25.91 -13.93 4.82
N LEU A 112 25.19 -13.01 4.18
CA LEU A 112 25.76 -11.97 3.29
C LEU A 112 26.64 -10.95 4.02
N THR A 113 26.35 -10.65 5.30
CA THR A 113 27.11 -9.66 6.10
C THR A 113 28.20 -10.27 6.98
N GLY A 114 28.43 -11.60 6.89
CA GLY A 114 29.49 -12.30 7.63
C GLY A 114 29.34 -12.30 9.17
N LYS A 115 28.26 -11.72 9.71
CA LYS A 115 27.99 -11.65 11.14
C LYS A 115 27.12 -12.82 11.56
N LEU A 116 27.68 -14.01 11.45
CA LEU A 116 27.04 -15.24 11.91
C LEU A 116 27.22 -15.36 13.43
N PHE A 117 26.08 -15.51 14.10
CA PHE A 117 25.90 -15.85 15.52
C PHE A 117 26.12 -14.73 16.53
N LYS A 118 25.00 -14.12 16.96
CA LYS A 118 24.87 -13.64 18.35
C LYS A 118 23.43 -13.41 18.84
N THR A 119 22.42 -14.18 18.44
CA THR A 119 21.11 -14.16 19.16
C THR A 119 20.31 -15.47 19.04
N PRO A 120 20.17 -16.27 20.12
CA PRO A 120 19.26 -17.43 20.15
C PRO A 120 17.77 -17.05 20.34
N SER A 121 17.42 -15.77 20.28
CA SER A 121 16.05 -15.26 20.52
C SER A 121 15.07 -15.47 19.36
N LEU A 122 15.53 -16.00 18.21
CA LEU A 122 14.68 -16.31 17.05
C LEU A 122 13.67 -17.44 17.34
N LEU A 123 14.01 -18.38 18.23
CA LEU A 123 13.20 -19.55 18.55
C LEU A 123 11.99 -19.24 19.46
N LYS A 124 12.05 -18.18 20.28
CA LYS A 124 11.01 -17.87 21.28
C LYS A 124 9.74 -17.18 20.72
N ARG A 125 9.66 -16.93 19.41
CA ARG A 125 8.54 -16.15 18.81
C ARG A 125 7.57 -17.05 18.05
N MET A 126 6.71 -17.75 18.80
CA MET A 126 5.76 -18.79 18.33
C MET A 126 4.38 -18.27 17.89
N ALA A 127 4.04 -16.99 18.05
CA ALA A 127 2.63 -16.56 18.00
C ALA A 127 1.96 -16.48 16.60
N GLY A 128 2.70 -16.73 15.50
CA GLY A 128 2.14 -16.58 14.15
C GLY A 128 1.24 -17.73 13.69
N SER A 129 1.50 -18.92 14.22
CA SER A 129 0.77 -20.14 13.88
C SER A 129 -0.52 -20.31 14.70
N THR A 130 -0.64 -19.61 15.83
CA THR A 130 -1.83 -19.67 16.71
C THR A 130 -3.09 -19.17 16.02
N PHE A 131 -3.01 -18.06 15.27
CA PHE A 131 -4.13 -17.47 14.53
C PHE A 131 -4.70 -18.40 13.44
N LEU A 132 -3.84 -19.02 12.63
CA LEU A 132 -4.27 -19.89 11.54
C LEU A 132 -4.87 -21.22 12.04
N SER A 133 -4.38 -21.72 13.18
CA SER A 133 -4.89 -22.92 13.82
C SER A 133 -6.21 -22.66 14.54
N SER A 134 -6.31 -21.56 15.29
CA SER A 134 -7.56 -21.17 15.95
C SER A 134 -8.68 -20.98 14.93
N TYR A 135 -8.41 -20.34 13.78
CA TYR A 135 -9.39 -20.20 12.69
C TYR A 135 -9.98 -21.56 12.24
N LYS A 136 -9.12 -22.54 11.92
CA LYS A 136 -9.58 -23.87 11.47
C LYS A 136 -10.33 -24.62 12.56
N GLY A 137 -9.88 -24.51 13.81
CA GLY A 137 -10.54 -25.11 14.96
C GLY A 137 -11.95 -24.54 15.19
N ILE A 138 -12.06 -23.21 15.23
CA ILE A 138 -13.33 -22.51 15.45
C ILE A 138 -14.30 -22.79 14.29
N LEU A 139 -13.84 -22.78 13.04
CA LEU A 139 -14.67 -23.08 11.87
C LEU A 139 -15.24 -24.51 11.92
N CYS A 140 -14.42 -25.50 12.28
CA CYS A 140 -14.89 -26.88 12.43
C CYS A 140 -15.86 -27.02 13.61
N LEU A 141 -15.62 -26.31 14.71
CA LEU A 141 -16.54 -26.30 15.85
C LEU A 141 -17.90 -25.70 15.47
N MET A 142 -17.91 -24.56 14.79
CA MET A 142 -19.14 -23.90 14.32
C MET A 142 -19.93 -24.76 13.34
N ARG A 143 -19.25 -25.46 12.42
CA ARG A 143 -19.89 -26.43 11.54
C ARG A 143 -20.55 -27.56 12.34
N ARG A 144 -19.83 -28.16 13.29
CA ARG A 144 -20.36 -29.23 14.18
C ARG A 144 -21.57 -28.76 15.00
N LEU A 145 -21.50 -27.58 15.60
CA LEU A 145 -22.59 -27.02 16.39
C LEU A 145 -23.85 -26.74 15.56
N ARG A 146 -23.68 -26.39 14.27
CA ARG A 146 -24.79 -26.08 13.37
C ARG A 146 -25.46 -27.33 12.79
N GLY A 147 -24.71 -28.42 12.57
CA GLY A 147 -25.25 -29.69 12.08
C GLY A 147 -25.85 -29.66 10.66
N LYS A 148 -25.75 -28.54 9.92
CA LYS A 148 -26.29 -28.36 8.57
C LYS A 148 -25.21 -27.86 7.60
N ALA A 149 -25.16 -28.43 6.41
CA ALA A 149 -24.26 -28.03 5.33
C ALA A 149 -24.98 -27.03 4.40
N ASP A 150 -25.01 -25.76 4.81
CA ASP A 150 -25.54 -24.65 4.01
C ASP A 150 -24.40 -23.66 3.73
N ASP A 151 -24.23 -23.27 2.47
CA ASP A 151 -23.14 -22.40 2.01
C ASP A 151 -23.29 -20.96 2.49
N ALA A 152 -24.52 -20.44 2.60
CA ALA A 152 -24.76 -19.12 3.19
C ALA A 152 -24.32 -19.10 4.66
N GLY A 153 -24.65 -20.19 5.35
CA GLY A 153 -24.22 -20.42 6.72
C GLY A 153 -22.72 -20.57 6.90
N ASP A 154 -22.05 -21.25 5.98
CA ASP A 154 -20.61 -21.50 6.05
C ASP A 154 -19.79 -20.22 5.87
N ARG A 155 -20.28 -19.27 5.05
CA ARG A 155 -19.68 -17.93 4.91
C ARG A 155 -19.74 -17.14 6.21
N LEU A 156 -20.89 -17.15 6.90
CA LEU A 156 -21.04 -16.51 8.20
C LEU A 156 -20.14 -17.19 9.25
N ASN A 157 -20.06 -18.52 9.24
CA ASN A 157 -19.17 -19.26 10.13
C ASN A 157 -17.69 -18.92 9.89
N ALA A 158 -17.26 -18.79 8.63
CA ALA A 158 -15.91 -18.37 8.28
C ALA A 158 -15.60 -16.94 8.77
N PHE A 159 -16.57 -16.03 8.65
CA PHE A 159 -16.43 -14.67 9.17
C PHE A 159 -16.25 -14.64 10.69
N VAL A 160 -17.16 -15.30 11.43
CA VAL A 160 -17.10 -15.37 12.91
C VAL A 160 -15.83 -16.09 13.37
N ALA A 161 -15.47 -17.19 12.72
CA ALA A 161 -14.22 -17.90 13.02
C ALA A 161 -12.99 -17.02 12.79
N GLY A 162 -12.98 -16.21 11.74
CA GLY A 162 -11.93 -15.23 11.47
C GLY A 162 -11.84 -14.14 12.54
N ALA A 163 -12.99 -13.58 12.96
CA ALA A 163 -13.05 -12.56 14.00
C ALA A 163 -12.56 -13.09 15.36
N VAL A 164 -13.04 -14.26 15.77
CA VAL A 164 -12.63 -14.91 17.03
C VAL A 164 -11.16 -15.34 16.98
N ALA A 165 -10.70 -15.90 15.85
CA ALA A 165 -9.29 -16.20 15.67
C ALA A 165 -8.43 -14.93 15.75
N GLY A 166 -8.90 -13.80 15.22
CA GLY A 166 -8.22 -12.50 15.26
C GLY A 166 -7.91 -12.01 16.66
N LEU A 167 -8.76 -12.32 17.65
CA LEU A 167 -8.52 -11.99 19.07
C LEU A 167 -7.25 -12.67 19.62
N SER A 168 -6.82 -13.80 19.05
CA SER A 168 -5.56 -14.46 19.45
C SER A 168 -4.32 -13.59 19.24
N LEU A 169 -4.38 -12.58 18.36
CA LEU A 169 -3.30 -11.62 18.16
C LEU A 169 -3.11 -10.66 19.34
N MET A 170 -4.12 -10.47 20.20
CA MET A 170 -3.96 -9.69 21.44
C MET A 170 -2.96 -10.32 22.40
N ILE A 171 -2.81 -11.65 22.32
CA ILE A 171 -1.91 -12.45 23.15
C ILE A 171 -0.47 -12.44 22.58
N ASP A 172 -0.22 -11.86 21.39
CA ASP A 172 1.15 -11.71 20.88
C ASP A 172 1.94 -10.75 21.79
N PRO A 173 3.04 -11.23 22.44
CA PRO A 173 3.82 -10.42 23.37
C PRO A 173 4.58 -9.27 22.68
N ASP A 174 4.83 -9.37 21.37
CA ASP A 174 5.57 -8.35 20.63
C ASP A 174 4.63 -7.26 20.08
N ARG A 175 4.59 -6.11 20.76
CA ARG A 175 3.74 -4.97 20.37
C ARG A 175 3.97 -4.50 18.94
N ARG A 176 5.22 -4.47 18.47
CA ARG A 176 5.57 -3.98 17.11
C ARG A 176 5.07 -4.97 16.06
N ARG A 177 5.29 -6.26 16.30
CA ARG A 177 4.79 -7.33 15.43
C ARG A 177 3.27 -7.35 15.39
N ARG A 178 2.61 -7.22 16.54
CA ARG A 178 1.16 -7.14 16.64
C ARG A 178 0.60 -5.99 15.81
N GLN A 179 1.15 -4.78 15.96
CA GLN A 179 0.73 -3.61 15.17
C GLN A 179 0.91 -3.84 13.66
N SER A 180 2.03 -4.42 13.23
CA SER A 180 2.27 -4.74 11.82
C SER A 180 1.26 -5.75 11.27
N ILE A 181 0.98 -6.83 12.00
CA ILE A 181 -0.02 -7.83 11.59
C ILE A 181 -1.42 -7.22 11.54
N MET A 182 -1.79 -6.41 12.54
CA MET A 182 -3.09 -5.75 12.59
C MET A 182 -3.27 -4.78 11.42
N MET A 183 -2.27 -3.95 11.10
CA MET A 183 -2.32 -3.07 9.93
C MET A 183 -2.41 -3.84 8.62
N TYR A 184 -1.69 -4.94 8.49
CA TYR A 184 -1.79 -5.80 7.32
C TYR A 184 -3.19 -6.44 7.18
N LEU A 185 -3.76 -6.97 8.27
CA LEU A 185 -5.10 -7.57 8.23
C LEU A 185 -6.18 -6.52 7.97
N LEU A 186 -6.04 -5.33 8.54
CA LEU A 186 -6.94 -4.20 8.31
C LEU A 186 -6.93 -3.76 6.85
N THR A 187 -5.75 -3.56 6.26
CA THR A 187 -5.62 -3.19 4.84
C THR A 187 -6.17 -4.27 3.91
N ARG A 188 -5.95 -5.56 4.23
CA ARG A 188 -6.58 -6.67 3.49
C ARG A 188 -8.09 -6.68 3.64
N CYS A 189 -8.62 -6.42 4.84
CA CYS A 189 -10.05 -6.31 5.08
C CYS A 189 -10.67 -5.24 4.17
N PHE A 190 -10.11 -4.03 4.17
CA PHE A 190 -10.56 -2.95 3.28
C PHE A 190 -10.49 -3.33 1.81
N GLN A 191 -9.40 -3.97 1.37
CA GLN A 191 -9.25 -4.43 -0.01
C GLN A 191 -10.37 -5.40 -0.42
N PHE A 192 -10.66 -6.40 0.41
CA PHE A 192 -11.70 -7.39 0.12
C PHE A 192 -13.11 -6.80 0.22
N SER A 193 -13.39 -6.01 1.26
CA SER A 193 -14.68 -5.33 1.43
C SER A 193 -14.96 -4.38 0.27
N GLY A 194 -13.97 -3.60 -0.15
CA GLY A 194 -14.09 -2.71 -1.31
C GLY A 194 -14.36 -3.49 -2.60
N GLY A 195 -13.61 -4.57 -2.85
CA GLY A 195 -13.84 -5.42 -4.03
C GLY A 195 -15.21 -6.10 -4.03
N TRP A 196 -15.68 -6.56 -2.87
CA TRP A 196 -17.02 -7.14 -2.73
C TRP A 196 -18.12 -6.10 -2.95
N LEU A 197 -18.01 -4.91 -2.34
CA LEU A 197 -18.98 -3.82 -2.52
C LEU A 197 -19.06 -3.38 -3.98
N LEU A 198 -17.91 -3.20 -4.65
CA LEU A 198 -17.86 -2.86 -6.07
C LEU A 198 -18.46 -3.97 -6.94
N GLY A 199 -18.21 -5.24 -6.60
CA GLY A 199 -18.81 -6.38 -7.30
C GLY A 199 -20.32 -6.48 -7.10
N ALA A 200 -20.81 -6.24 -5.89
CA ALA A 200 -22.25 -6.20 -5.58
C ALA A 200 -22.93 -5.02 -6.31
N TRP A 201 -22.29 -3.85 -6.30
CA TRP A 201 -22.75 -2.68 -7.03
C TRP A 201 -22.79 -2.94 -8.55
N ALA A 202 -21.73 -3.52 -9.12
CA ALA A 202 -21.70 -3.86 -10.55
C ALA A 202 -22.80 -4.87 -10.93
N LYS A 203 -23.04 -5.90 -10.11
CA LYS A 203 -24.14 -6.86 -10.32
C LYS A 203 -25.50 -6.19 -10.26
N SER A 204 -25.73 -5.31 -9.28
CA SER A 204 -26.99 -4.56 -9.16
C SER A 204 -27.22 -3.65 -10.38
N ARG A 205 -26.16 -2.99 -10.87
CA ARG A 205 -26.19 -2.17 -12.09
C ARG A 205 -26.54 -3.01 -13.32
N HIS A 206 -25.90 -4.16 -13.50
CA HIS A 206 -26.20 -5.06 -14.62
C HIS A 206 -27.64 -5.60 -14.58
N ALA A 207 -28.18 -5.90 -13.39
CA ALA A 207 -29.57 -6.32 -13.25
C ALA A 207 -30.56 -5.22 -13.67
N ARG A 208 -30.32 -3.97 -13.25
CA ARG A 208 -31.13 -2.80 -13.65
C ARG A 208 -31.08 -2.54 -15.16
N GLN A 209 -29.95 -2.80 -15.82
CA GLN A 209 -29.80 -2.64 -17.26
C GLN A 209 -30.50 -3.73 -18.08
N GLN A 210 -30.79 -4.90 -17.51
CA GLN A 210 -31.50 -6.00 -18.17
C GLN A 210 -33.03 -5.90 -18.02
N GLU A 211 -33.53 -5.16 -17.03
CA GLU A 211 -34.95 -4.96 -16.76
C GLU A 211 -35.75 -4.27 -17.90
N PRO A 212 -35.24 -3.22 -18.59
CA PRO A 212 -36.01 -2.51 -19.62
C PRO A 212 -36.19 -3.30 -20.94
N THR A 213 -35.41 -4.35 -21.21
CA THR A 213 -35.47 -5.09 -22.49
C THR A 213 -36.60 -6.13 -22.54
N THR A 214 -37.12 -6.54 -21.37
CA THR A 214 -38.11 -7.63 -21.30
C THR A 214 -39.55 -7.13 -21.55
N ILE A 215 -39.83 -5.85 -21.30
CA ILE A 215 -41.17 -5.27 -21.46
C ILE A 215 -41.45 -4.88 -22.92
N THR A 216 -40.45 -4.38 -23.66
CA THR A 216 -40.60 -4.04 -25.08
C THR A 216 -40.72 -5.26 -25.99
N THR A 217 -40.09 -6.39 -25.63
CA THR A 217 -40.19 -7.63 -26.43
C THR A 217 -41.60 -8.26 -26.36
N PHE A 218 -42.34 -8.07 -25.26
CA PHE A 218 -43.73 -8.56 -25.14
C PHE A 218 -44.78 -7.68 -25.83
N GLN A 219 -44.49 -6.41 -26.11
CA GLN A 219 -45.40 -5.52 -26.85
C GLN A 219 -45.17 -5.51 -28.37
N THR A 220 -43.99 -5.93 -28.84
CA THR A 220 -43.65 -5.90 -30.28
C THR A 220 -44.22 -7.11 -31.05
N ASP A 221 -44.67 -8.17 -30.38
CA ASP A 221 -45.35 -9.31 -31.04
C ASP A 221 -46.83 -9.04 -31.38
N ARG A 222 -47.36 -7.84 -31.10
CA ARG A 222 -48.78 -7.55 -31.31
C ARG A 222 -49.12 -6.36 -32.21
N GLN A 223 -48.16 -5.56 -32.65
CA GLN A 223 -48.44 -4.42 -33.53
C GLN A 223 -47.38 -4.25 -34.62
N THR A 224 -47.80 -4.66 -35.82
CA THR A 224 -47.62 -3.96 -37.11
C THR A 224 -46.21 -3.79 -37.67
N GLU A 225 -46.01 -4.46 -38.81
CA GLU A 225 -45.20 -3.98 -39.93
C GLU A 225 -45.38 -2.47 -40.14
N THR A 226 -44.30 -1.78 -40.51
CA THR A 226 -44.17 -0.34 -40.84
C THR A 226 -43.76 0.61 -39.70
N ALA A 227 -42.56 0.43 -39.16
CA ALA A 227 -41.77 1.55 -38.64
C ALA A 227 -40.27 1.29 -38.83
N THR A 228 -39.60 2.25 -39.44
CA THR A 228 -38.16 2.36 -39.68
C THR A 228 -37.32 1.90 -38.48
N SER A 229 -36.48 0.89 -38.68
CA SER A 229 -35.68 0.18 -37.67
C SER A 229 -34.51 0.97 -37.04
N SER A 230 -34.56 2.30 -36.99
CA SER A 230 -33.42 3.13 -36.58
C SER A 230 -33.54 3.78 -35.19
N ASP A 231 -34.73 3.77 -34.57
CA ASP A 231 -34.97 4.44 -33.27
C ASP A 231 -35.09 3.48 -32.07
N LEU A 232 -34.71 2.21 -32.24
CA LEU A 232 -34.77 1.22 -31.17
C LEU A 232 -33.58 1.38 -30.18
N CYS A 233 -33.90 1.99 -29.04
CA CYS A 233 -33.22 1.86 -27.74
C CYS A 233 -31.92 2.67 -27.57
N GLN A 234 -32.02 4.00 -27.56
CA GLN A 234 -31.08 4.81 -26.79
C GLN A 234 -31.37 4.61 -25.29
N VAL A 235 -30.63 3.69 -24.65
CA VAL A 235 -30.59 3.62 -23.19
C VAL A 235 -29.91 4.88 -22.70
N ASP A 236 -30.67 5.77 -22.05
CA ASP A 236 -30.14 7.01 -21.48
C ASP A 236 -28.94 6.70 -20.56
N GLN A 237 -27.82 7.34 -20.84
CA GLN A 237 -26.58 7.11 -20.12
C GLN A 237 -26.75 7.56 -18.66
N THR A 238 -26.81 6.61 -17.74
CA THR A 238 -27.00 6.91 -16.32
C THR A 238 -25.73 7.49 -15.70
N TRP A 239 -25.87 8.30 -14.64
CA TRP A 239 -24.75 8.84 -13.86
C TRP A 239 -23.86 7.73 -13.28
N GLU A 240 -24.45 6.56 -13.00
CA GLU A 240 -23.73 5.36 -12.54
C GLU A 240 -22.77 4.84 -13.62
N ASP A 241 -23.14 4.89 -14.91
CA ASP A 241 -22.28 4.47 -16.01
C ASP A 241 -21.12 5.44 -16.26
N VAL A 242 -21.35 6.74 -16.08
CA VAL A 242 -20.29 7.76 -16.12
C VAL A 242 -19.29 7.53 -14.99
N LEU A 243 -19.78 7.29 -13.77
CA LEU A 243 -18.96 7.01 -12.60
C LEU A 243 -18.16 5.70 -12.77
N ALA A 244 -18.78 4.63 -13.29
CA ALA A 244 -18.11 3.36 -13.57
C ALA A 244 -16.93 3.54 -14.55
N LYS A 245 -17.17 4.23 -15.67
CA LYS A 245 -16.13 4.53 -16.67
C LYS A 245 -15.01 5.39 -16.08
N ALA A 246 -15.35 6.37 -15.23
CA ALA A 246 -14.37 7.21 -14.55
C ALA A 246 -13.52 6.41 -13.56
N LEU A 247 -14.14 5.54 -12.76
CA LEU A 247 -13.43 4.66 -11.82
C LEU A 247 -12.51 3.68 -12.55
N GLU A 248 -12.98 3.02 -13.62
CA GLU A 248 -12.15 2.11 -14.40
C GLU A 248 -10.92 2.81 -15.00
N ARG A 249 -11.11 4.03 -15.52
CA ARG A 249 -10.04 4.78 -16.18
C ARG A 249 -9.08 5.46 -15.20
N TYR A 250 -9.57 5.95 -14.06
CA TYR A 250 -8.82 6.84 -13.18
C TYR A 250 -8.62 6.31 -11.76
N ALA A 251 -9.09 5.12 -11.40
CA ALA A 251 -8.93 4.59 -10.03
C ALA A 251 -7.47 4.60 -9.55
N GLY A 252 -6.52 4.19 -10.39
CA GLY A 252 -5.10 4.22 -10.02
C GLY A 252 -4.60 5.64 -9.73
N VAL A 253 -5.06 6.63 -10.50
CA VAL A 253 -4.72 8.03 -10.31
C VAL A 253 -5.33 8.57 -9.02
N PHE A 254 -6.62 8.30 -8.78
CA PHE A 254 -7.29 8.73 -7.55
C PHE A 254 -6.67 8.14 -6.29
N VAL A 255 -6.32 6.84 -6.32
CA VAL A 255 -5.64 6.18 -5.19
C VAL A 255 -4.28 6.82 -4.94
N MET A 256 -3.50 7.10 -6.00
CA MET A 256 -2.23 7.78 -5.85
C MET A 256 -2.40 9.19 -5.30
N MET A 257 -3.34 9.98 -5.84
CA MET A 257 -3.60 11.35 -5.38
C MET A 257 -4.02 11.39 -3.91
N LEU A 258 -4.96 10.53 -3.51
CA LEU A 258 -5.41 10.44 -2.12
C LEU A 258 -4.27 10.00 -1.19
N SER A 259 -3.49 8.99 -1.59
CA SER A 259 -2.34 8.54 -0.81
C SER A 259 -1.28 9.64 -0.67
N SER A 260 -0.95 10.34 -1.75
CA SER A 260 0.01 11.45 -1.72
C SER A 260 -0.52 12.60 -0.87
N SER A 261 -1.81 12.94 -0.96
CA SER A 261 -2.43 13.98 -0.14
C SER A 261 -2.37 13.63 1.35
N GLN A 262 -2.67 12.38 1.72
CA GLN A 262 -2.58 11.90 3.10
C GLN A 262 -1.14 11.94 3.61
N LEU A 263 -0.18 11.53 2.79
CA LEU A 263 1.24 11.58 3.15
C LEU A 263 1.74 13.00 3.34
N ILE A 264 1.37 13.92 2.46
CA ILE A 264 1.73 15.35 2.59
C ILE A 264 1.09 15.93 3.84
N PHE A 265 -0.18 15.61 4.11
CA PHE A 265 -0.86 16.08 5.31
C PHE A 265 -0.18 15.55 6.58
N ALA A 266 0.04 14.24 6.67
CA ALA A 266 0.74 13.63 7.80
C ALA A 266 2.17 14.14 7.95
N PHE A 267 2.86 14.45 6.86
CA PHE A 267 4.22 14.98 6.91
C PHE A 267 4.29 16.43 7.41
N LEU A 268 3.34 17.28 7.00
CA LEU A 268 3.36 18.72 7.32
C LEU A 268 2.65 19.07 8.63
N PHE A 269 1.55 18.40 8.94
CA PHE A 269 0.66 18.76 10.05
C PHE A 269 0.71 17.77 11.21
N ASP A 270 1.00 16.48 10.94
CA ASP A 270 0.90 15.40 11.92
C ASP A 270 2.15 14.50 11.89
N SER A 271 3.34 15.10 11.89
CA SER A 271 4.59 14.36 11.67
C SER A 271 4.82 13.25 12.70
N ASP A 272 4.24 13.38 13.88
CA ASP A 272 4.28 12.39 14.97
C ASP A 272 3.53 11.10 14.65
N THR A 273 2.59 11.13 13.69
CA THR A 273 1.88 9.93 13.22
C THR A 273 2.76 9.06 12.34
N LEU A 274 3.84 9.61 11.78
CA LEU A 274 4.78 8.89 10.93
C LEU A 274 5.82 8.15 11.78
N THR A 275 6.19 6.94 11.35
CA THR A 275 7.35 6.26 11.96
C THR A 275 8.61 7.08 11.72
N LYS A 276 9.49 7.22 12.72
CA LYS A 276 10.72 8.01 12.62
C LYS A 276 11.56 7.67 11.38
N SER A 277 11.68 6.39 11.04
CA SER A 277 12.39 5.93 9.84
C SER A 277 11.76 6.46 8.55
N TYR A 278 10.43 6.51 8.50
CA TYR A 278 9.71 7.01 7.34
C TYR A 278 9.73 8.54 7.26
N GLN A 279 9.65 9.24 8.40
CA GLN A 279 9.83 10.68 8.47
C GLN A 279 11.24 11.09 8.00
N SER A 280 12.30 10.40 8.46
CA SER A 280 13.67 10.63 7.97
C SER A 280 13.80 10.36 6.47
N PHE A 281 13.17 9.29 5.97
CA PHE A 281 13.11 9.01 4.54
C PHE A 281 12.45 10.14 3.76
N LEU A 282 11.31 10.67 4.23
CA LEU A 282 10.62 11.79 3.60
C LEU A 282 11.44 13.07 3.64
N LEU A 283 12.10 13.40 4.75
CA LEU A 283 12.97 14.57 4.85
C LEU A 283 14.15 14.53 3.87
N GLU A 284 14.69 13.34 3.61
CA GLU A 284 15.73 13.12 2.60
C GLU A 284 15.18 13.36 1.18
N HIS A 285 14.02 12.78 0.87
CA HIS A 285 13.50 12.73 -0.51
C HIS A 285 12.64 13.94 -0.87
N ALA A 286 12.14 14.70 0.11
CA ALA A 286 11.37 15.92 -0.10
C ALA A 286 12.25 17.15 -0.41
N GLY A 287 13.58 16.98 -0.47
CA GLY A 287 14.54 18.04 -0.77
C GLY A 287 14.91 18.93 0.43
N TRP A 288 14.20 18.81 1.55
CA TRP A 288 14.44 19.64 2.74
C TRP A 288 15.85 19.47 3.30
N LYS A 289 16.36 18.24 3.30
CA LYS A 289 17.72 18.00 3.79
C LYS A 289 18.80 18.61 2.87
N ASP A 290 18.54 18.73 1.58
CA ASP A 290 19.48 19.39 0.66
C ASP A 290 19.51 20.91 0.88
N ASP A 291 18.36 21.50 1.20
CA ASP A 291 18.20 22.95 1.36
C ASP A 291 18.64 23.45 2.75
N VAL A 292 18.25 22.74 3.82
CA VAL A 292 18.45 23.20 5.20
C VAL A 292 19.26 22.21 6.07
N GLY A 293 19.77 21.13 5.47
CA GLY A 293 20.69 20.21 6.13
C GLY A 293 20.11 19.57 7.39
N ASN A 294 20.89 19.61 8.47
CA ASN A 294 20.48 19.06 9.77
C ASN A 294 19.30 19.81 10.42
N MET A 295 18.92 20.98 9.90
CA MET A 295 17.77 21.75 10.40
C MET A 295 16.44 21.28 9.81
N ALA A 296 16.43 20.35 8.85
CA ALA A 296 15.19 19.86 8.23
C ALA A 296 14.20 19.26 9.23
N LEU A 297 14.68 18.45 10.18
CA LEU A 297 13.84 17.85 11.22
C LEU A 297 13.33 18.88 12.25
N PRO A 298 14.19 19.74 12.84
CA PRO A 298 13.74 20.84 13.69
C PRO A 298 12.70 21.76 13.03
N ILE A 299 12.91 22.11 11.76
CA ILE A 299 11.98 22.96 11.00
C ILE A 299 10.64 22.24 10.80
N SER A 300 10.65 20.95 10.44
CA SER A 300 9.42 20.16 10.28
C SER A 300 8.59 20.12 11.57
N HIS A 301 9.24 19.96 12.72
CA HIS A 301 8.54 20.00 14.02
C HIS A 301 8.04 21.41 14.34
N ALA A 302 8.82 22.45 14.09
CA ALA A 302 8.37 23.82 14.34
C ALA A 302 7.19 24.23 13.46
N VAL A 303 7.11 23.74 12.22
CA VAL A 303 5.93 23.91 11.36
C VAL A 303 4.70 23.29 12.01
N CYS A 304 4.79 22.02 12.42
CA CYS A 304 3.73 21.29 13.12
C CYS A 304 3.28 22.03 14.40
N ASP A 305 4.23 22.35 15.29
CA ASP A 305 3.97 23.03 16.56
C ASP A 305 3.34 24.42 16.35
N THR A 306 3.82 25.17 15.37
CA THR A 306 3.29 26.51 15.07
C THR A 306 1.84 26.42 14.57
N ILE A 307 1.51 25.44 13.73
CA ILE A 307 0.15 25.26 13.22
C ILE A 307 -0.80 24.81 14.33
N HIS A 308 -0.37 23.89 15.20
CA HIS A 308 -1.15 23.49 16.36
C HIS A 308 -1.42 24.68 17.30
N ARG A 309 -0.41 25.46 17.62
CA ARG A 309 -0.55 26.68 18.45
C ARG A 309 -1.47 27.72 17.80
N MET A 310 -1.50 27.85 16.48
CA MET A 310 -2.41 28.75 15.77
C MET A 310 -3.87 28.23 15.73
N THR A 311 -4.06 26.91 15.77
CA THR A 311 -5.39 26.28 15.67
C THR A 311 -6.07 26.20 17.04
N ASP A 312 -5.28 25.94 18.08
CA ASP A 312 -5.72 25.98 19.47
C ASP A 312 -5.85 27.46 19.90
N ASN A 313 -7.05 28.04 19.70
CA ASN A 313 -7.43 29.42 20.07
C ASN A 313 -7.16 29.83 21.55
N THR A 314 -6.57 28.94 22.34
CA THR A 314 -6.16 29.12 23.72
C THR A 314 -4.81 29.83 23.89
N ASP A 315 -3.96 29.90 22.86
CA ASP A 315 -2.61 30.47 22.98
C ASP A 315 -2.34 31.56 21.93
N ALA A 316 -2.62 32.82 22.27
CA ALA A 316 -2.44 33.99 21.40
C ALA A 316 -0.95 34.38 21.15
N SER A 317 -0.02 33.47 21.44
CA SER A 317 1.41 33.77 21.54
C SER A 317 2.16 33.79 20.21
N VAL A 318 1.60 33.29 19.10
CA VAL A 318 2.21 33.41 17.76
C VAL A 318 1.26 34.12 16.79
N PRO A 319 1.54 35.39 16.43
CA PRO A 319 0.75 36.10 15.44
C PRO A 319 0.75 35.39 14.07
N PHE A 320 -0.42 35.28 13.43
CA PHE A 320 -0.53 34.70 12.09
C PHE A 320 0.21 35.51 11.02
N ARG A 321 0.20 36.85 11.17
CA ARG A 321 0.88 37.79 10.26
C ARG A 321 2.12 38.38 10.91
N ILE A 322 3.16 38.49 10.11
CA ILE A 322 4.40 39.16 10.50
C ILE A 322 4.19 40.68 10.31
N PRO A 323 4.49 41.52 11.32
CA PRO A 323 4.48 42.97 11.19
C PRO A 323 5.42 43.46 10.09
N THR A 324 5.01 44.49 9.33
CA THR A 324 5.75 44.98 8.14
C THR A 324 7.12 45.60 8.45
N ASP A 325 7.32 46.03 9.68
CA ASP A 325 8.54 46.61 10.24
C ASP A 325 9.56 45.54 10.68
N THR A 326 9.13 44.29 10.88
CA THR A 326 9.98 43.18 11.33
C THR A 326 10.45 42.31 10.16
N THR A 327 11.67 41.77 10.24
CA THR A 327 12.14 40.76 9.27
C THR A 327 11.60 39.38 9.64
N SER A 328 11.52 38.47 8.65
CA SER A 328 11.11 37.09 8.96
C SER A 328 12.06 36.39 9.91
N ARG A 329 13.36 36.68 9.81
CA ARG A 329 14.35 36.14 10.75
C ARG A 329 14.06 36.59 12.18
N ASP A 330 13.86 37.89 12.40
CA ASP A 330 13.68 38.44 13.75
C ASP A 330 12.36 37.94 14.36
N PHE A 331 11.29 37.92 13.57
CA PHE A 331 10.00 37.39 14.00
C PHE A 331 10.09 35.90 14.39
N VAL A 332 10.74 35.08 13.56
CA VAL A 332 10.92 33.64 13.86
C VAL A 332 11.81 33.45 15.08
N ALA A 333 12.82 34.30 15.30
CA ALA A 333 13.68 34.22 16.48
C ALA A 333 12.92 34.51 17.78
N GLU A 334 11.99 35.45 17.74
CA GLU A 334 11.21 35.91 18.90
C GLU A 334 10.05 34.96 19.24
N TYR A 335 9.27 34.55 18.24
CA TYR A 335 7.99 33.86 18.48
C TYR A 335 8.03 32.33 18.26
N ILE A 336 9.04 31.81 17.54
CA ILE A 336 9.12 30.39 17.16
C ILE A 336 10.38 29.72 17.73
N SER A 337 11.56 30.06 17.22
CA SER A 337 12.83 29.51 17.69
C SER A 337 14.03 30.32 17.16
N PRO A 338 14.94 30.77 18.06
CA PRO A 338 16.20 31.41 17.66
C PRO A 338 17.07 30.53 16.76
N SER A 339 17.05 29.22 16.97
CA SER A 339 17.84 28.27 16.18
C SER A 339 17.37 28.20 14.72
N ILE A 340 16.06 28.22 14.50
CA ILE A 340 15.47 28.16 13.14
C ILE A 340 15.70 29.47 12.39
N ALA A 341 15.65 30.60 13.10
CA ALA A 341 15.91 31.92 12.52
C ALA A 341 17.30 32.02 11.87
N THR A 342 18.28 31.21 12.31
CA THR A 342 19.63 31.21 11.71
C THR A 342 19.65 30.78 10.24
N VAL A 343 18.68 29.97 9.81
CA VAL A 343 18.55 29.47 8.43
C VAL A 343 17.93 30.52 7.51
N ILE A 344 17.15 31.45 8.05
CA ILE A 344 16.44 32.48 7.28
C ILE A 344 17.39 33.62 6.95
N PRO A 345 17.61 34.00 5.68
CA PRO A 345 18.37 35.19 5.30
C PRO A 345 17.76 36.49 5.86
N LYS A 346 18.58 37.51 6.12
CA LYS A 346 18.15 38.77 6.78
C LYS A 346 17.29 39.67 5.88
N ASP A 347 17.43 39.52 4.58
CA ASP A 347 16.78 40.30 3.53
C ASP A 347 15.38 39.77 3.17
N ILE A 348 15.07 38.53 3.56
CA ILE A 348 13.79 37.90 3.25
C ILE A 348 12.70 38.36 4.22
N ARG A 349 11.55 38.76 3.65
CA ARG A 349 10.36 39.19 4.38
C ARG A 349 9.13 38.47 3.87
N HIS A 350 8.49 37.75 4.78
CA HIS A 350 7.23 37.07 4.56
C HIS A 350 6.09 37.83 5.22
N ARG A 351 4.89 37.73 4.64
CA ARG A 351 3.67 38.28 5.23
C ARG A 351 3.09 37.42 6.35
N TYR A 352 3.34 36.11 6.29
CA TYR A 352 2.76 35.11 7.21
C TYR A 352 3.85 34.31 7.90
N ALA A 353 3.63 34.01 9.18
CA ALA A 353 4.58 33.24 10.00
C ALA A 353 4.86 31.85 9.41
N ILE A 354 3.83 31.16 8.92
CA ILE A 354 3.97 29.83 8.29
C ILE A 354 4.82 29.88 7.01
N CYS A 355 4.73 30.93 6.20
CA CYS A 355 5.56 31.09 5.02
C CYS A 355 7.06 31.15 5.39
N ALA A 356 7.38 31.92 6.44
CA ALA A 356 8.77 32.10 6.89
C ALA A 356 9.45 30.80 7.35
N ILE A 357 8.69 29.85 7.88
CA ILE A 357 9.20 28.55 8.33
C ILE A 357 9.08 27.45 7.26
N GLN A 358 8.11 27.54 6.34
CA GLN A 358 7.90 26.52 5.30
C GLN A 358 8.86 26.69 4.11
N HIS A 359 9.27 27.92 3.80
CA HIS A 359 10.24 28.20 2.74
C HIS A 359 11.22 29.31 3.17
N PRO A 360 12.12 29.01 4.13
CA PRO A 360 12.97 30.00 4.76
C PRO A 360 13.98 30.68 3.82
N LEU A 361 14.25 30.06 2.65
CA LEU A 361 15.25 30.51 1.67
C LEU A 361 14.64 31.30 0.50
N ASP A 362 13.32 31.25 0.33
CA ASP A 362 12.63 31.87 -0.79
C ASP A 362 11.73 33.02 -0.28
N PRO A 363 11.69 34.18 -0.95
CA PRO A 363 10.88 35.31 -0.51
C PRO A 363 9.37 35.11 -0.74
N ASP A 364 9.01 34.28 -1.71
CA ASP A 364 7.63 34.08 -2.14
C ASP A 364 7.27 32.59 -2.23
N CYS A 365 6.02 32.27 -1.87
CA CYS A 365 5.49 30.92 -1.98
C CYS A 365 5.60 30.39 -3.42
N THR A 366 5.30 31.23 -4.42
CA THR A 366 5.29 30.84 -5.83
C THR A 366 6.68 30.44 -6.30
N ILE A 367 7.70 31.23 -5.95
CA ILE A 367 9.10 30.96 -6.29
C ILE A 367 9.52 29.66 -5.62
N SER A 368 9.23 29.50 -4.33
CA SER A 368 9.56 28.28 -3.60
C SER A 368 8.94 27.02 -4.21
N LYS A 369 7.62 27.06 -4.51
CA LYS A 369 6.94 25.91 -5.14
C LYS A 369 7.47 25.62 -6.54
N PHE A 370 7.84 26.65 -7.30
CA PHE A 370 8.43 26.46 -8.62
C PHE A 370 9.84 25.85 -8.55
N THR A 371 10.68 26.34 -7.64
CA THR A 371 12.02 25.79 -7.38
C THR A 371 11.94 24.33 -6.96
N LEU A 372 11.05 24.01 -6.02
CA LEU A 372 10.79 22.64 -5.57
C LEU A 372 10.31 21.75 -6.73
N ALA A 373 9.32 22.21 -7.50
CA ALA A 373 8.79 21.46 -8.63
C ALA A 373 9.86 21.19 -9.70
N ARG A 374 10.71 22.17 -10.00
CA ARG A 374 11.83 22.01 -10.94
C ARG A 374 12.88 21.03 -10.41
N GLY A 375 13.23 21.12 -9.13
CA GLY A 375 14.18 20.22 -8.48
C GLY A 375 13.71 18.77 -8.51
N GLU A 376 12.47 18.53 -8.08
CA GLU A 376 11.87 17.20 -8.05
C GLU A 376 11.61 16.65 -9.45
N LEU A 377 11.20 17.47 -10.42
CA LEU A 377 11.07 17.04 -11.81
C LEU A 377 12.42 16.57 -12.37
N ARG A 378 13.52 17.29 -12.07
CA ARG A 378 14.86 16.88 -12.49
C ARG A 378 15.29 15.57 -11.85
N ARG A 379 15.01 15.39 -10.55
CA ARG A 379 15.31 14.16 -9.81
C ARG A 379 14.49 12.97 -10.35
N ALA A 380 13.19 13.17 -10.57
CA ALA A 380 12.31 12.20 -11.18
C ALA A 380 12.79 11.82 -12.59
N LEU A 381 13.12 12.79 -13.44
CA LEU A 381 13.67 12.51 -14.77
C LEU A 381 14.96 11.69 -14.68
N LYS A 382 15.88 12.03 -13.76
CA LYS A 382 17.13 11.28 -13.58
C LYS A 382 16.89 9.81 -13.21
N LEU A 383 15.82 9.49 -12.49
CA LEU A 383 15.48 8.12 -12.10
C LEU A 383 14.67 7.39 -13.17
N TYR A 384 13.62 8.03 -13.68
CA TYR A 384 12.64 7.41 -14.57
C TYR A 384 13.09 7.37 -16.02
N VAL A 385 13.92 8.30 -16.49
CA VAL A 385 14.43 8.28 -17.88
C VAL A 385 15.29 7.05 -18.10
N PRO A 386 16.33 6.75 -17.30
CA PRO A 386 17.11 5.53 -17.50
C PRO A 386 16.24 4.28 -17.40
N LEU A 387 15.33 4.21 -16.42
CA LEU A 387 14.47 3.04 -16.25
C LEU A 387 13.57 2.83 -17.47
N ASN A 388 12.86 3.86 -17.94
CA ASN A 388 11.94 3.73 -19.07
C ASN A 388 12.67 3.61 -20.42
N VAL A 389 13.81 4.29 -20.60
CA VAL A 389 14.62 4.20 -21.82
C VAL A 389 15.28 2.83 -21.90
N ILE A 390 15.91 2.34 -20.83
CA ILE A 390 16.51 1.00 -20.80
C ILE A 390 15.42 -0.06 -20.98
N MET A 391 14.26 0.05 -20.30
CA MET A 391 13.15 -0.87 -20.53
C MET A 391 12.64 -0.81 -21.97
N THR A 392 12.51 0.38 -22.56
CA THR A 392 12.05 0.50 -23.94
C THR A 392 13.08 -0.06 -24.93
N LEU A 393 14.36 0.24 -24.72
CA LEU A 393 15.45 -0.27 -25.53
C LEU A 393 15.53 -1.80 -25.40
N VAL A 394 15.60 -2.37 -24.20
CA VAL A 394 15.72 -3.83 -23.98
C VAL A 394 14.48 -4.59 -24.47
N PHE A 395 13.27 -4.12 -24.14
CA PHE A 395 12.04 -4.87 -24.44
C PHE A 395 11.46 -4.60 -25.82
N ARG A 396 11.79 -3.47 -26.46
CA ARG A 396 11.34 -3.14 -27.82
C ARG A 396 12.46 -3.11 -28.86
N TYR A 397 13.69 -3.49 -28.51
CA TYR A 397 14.81 -3.56 -29.46
C TYR A 397 14.45 -4.30 -30.76
N ASN A 398 13.88 -5.50 -30.61
CA ASN A 398 13.53 -6.36 -31.74
C ASN A 398 12.39 -5.79 -32.60
N LYS A 399 11.55 -4.93 -32.02
CA LYS A 399 10.46 -4.26 -32.73
C LYS A 399 10.94 -3.02 -33.48
N MET A 400 12.00 -2.37 -32.99
CA MET A 400 12.68 -1.26 -33.66
C MET A 400 13.65 -1.71 -34.75
N LYS A 401 14.10 -2.97 -34.73
CA LYS A 401 14.96 -3.55 -35.78
C LYS A 401 14.16 -4.06 -37.00
N SER A 402 12.84 -4.22 -36.85
CA SER A 402 11.94 -4.73 -37.90
C SER A 402 11.20 -3.62 -38.65
N GLU A 403 11.45 -2.35 -38.31
CA GLU A 403 11.14 -1.15 -39.11
C GLU A 403 12.46 -0.62 -39.67
#